data_AF-A0A1G9JLQ3-F1
#
_entry.id   AF-A0A1G9JLQ3-F1
#
_cell.length_a   1.000
_cell.length_b   1.000
_cell.length_c   1.000
_cell.angle_alpha   90.00
_cell.angle_beta   90.00
_cell.angle_gamma   90.00
#
_symmetry.space_group_name_H-M   'P 1'
#
loop_
_entity.id
_entity.type
_entity.pdbx_description
1 polymer ?
#
loop_
_entity_poly.entity_id
_entity_poly.type
_entity_poly.pdbx_seq_one_letter_code
_entity_poly.pdbx_strand_id
1 'polypeptide(L)'
;MQEKTISHSPFLLCTLLMLGILAGCKKDNVSPPEPKPPVLSMNDLYKSAILDAMVADDAERIDTLWALTPENTSLQWKTIKGKPYVLMASFMRFPSSYPVGDSITTSWGESWLFIPQQMKARIGSSFSATSDTTMRICQLLGLPPANERSNTHIAEVWINPERLYRPAGSRVITTKTATAALSNNSPESFSSWFNNYIVFAYYRTLSATTDYHYPWTRLGYTYDWAPKAKEVGLSEYVLQPSSGAWVEKVSKVGNYFKK
;
A
#
# COMPACT_ATOMS: atom_id res chain seq x y z
N MET A 1 52.23 -3.67 77.87
CA MET A 1 53.32 -4.40 77.21
C MET A 1 53.52 -5.67 78.03
N GLN A 2 52.93 -6.78 77.57
CA GLN A 2 52.87 -8.03 78.32
C GLN A 2 53.22 -9.15 77.33
N GLU A 3 54.26 -9.90 77.69
CA GLU A 3 54.87 -10.99 76.93
C GLU A 3 53.90 -12.16 76.74
N LYS A 4 54.05 -12.85 75.60
CA LYS A 4 53.84 -14.31 75.56
C LYS A 4 54.84 -14.94 74.60
N THR A 5 55.64 -15.81 75.16
CA THR A 5 56.77 -16.52 74.54
C THR A 5 56.44 -18.02 74.45
N ILE A 6 57.13 -18.72 73.52
CA ILE A 6 57.40 -20.18 73.46
C ILE A 6 56.30 -21.00 72.71
N SER A 7 56.58 -21.91 71.75
CA SER A 7 57.71 -22.83 71.52
C SER A 7 57.86 -23.33 70.07
N HIS A 8 59.13 -23.60 69.69
CA HIS A 8 59.75 -24.55 68.73
C HIS A 8 59.03 -25.91 68.53
N SER A 9 59.22 -26.77 67.50
CA SER A 9 60.00 -26.87 66.23
C SER A 9 59.48 -28.17 65.50
N PRO A 10 60.28 -29.02 64.83
CA PRO A 10 60.43 -29.24 63.38
C PRO A 10 59.80 -30.56 62.84
N PHE A 11 59.86 -30.79 61.52
CA PHE A 11 59.85 -32.05 60.73
C PHE A 11 58.94 -31.92 59.49
N LEU A 12 59.49 -31.83 58.27
CA LEU A 12 60.00 -32.90 57.40
C LEU A 12 58.91 -33.84 56.83
N LEU A 13 58.72 -33.68 55.52
CA LEU A 13 58.53 -34.71 54.49
C LEU A 13 57.20 -35.48 54.37
N CYS A 14 56.85 -35.64 53.08
CA CYS A 14 56.09 -36.71 52.44
C CYS A 14 54.60 -36.49 52.12
N THR A 15 54.37 -36.42 50.80
CA THR A 15 53.35 -37.15 50.03
C THR A 15 51.88 -36.76 50.21
N LEU A 16 51.29 -36.13 49.19
CA LEU A 16 50.47 -36.85 48.21
C LEU A 16 50.11 -35.94 47.03
N LEU A 17 50.44 -36.41 45.83
CA LEU A 17 50.01 -35.86 44.55
C LEU A 17 48.53 -36.22 44.37
N MET A 18 47.62 -35.25 44.40
CA MET A 18 46.24 -35.40 43.94
C MET A 18 46.04 -34.49 42.73
N LEU A 19 46.32 -35.03 41.54
CA LEU A 19 45.85 -34.45 40.28
C LEU A 19 44.33 -34.59 40.24
N GLY A 20 43.62 -33.52 40.64
CA GLY A 20 42.20 -33.38 40.33
C GLY A 20 42.04 -33.01 38.86
N ILE A 21 41.61 -33.96 38.04
CA ILE A 21 41.12 -33.68 36.67
C ILE A 21 39.80 -32.92 36.83
N LEU A 22 39.86 -31.59 36.80
CA LEU A 22 38.68 -30.77 36.57
C LEU A 22 38.31 -30.89 35.08
N ALA A 23 37.47 -31.87 34.77
CA ALA A 23 36.70 -31.86 33.53
C ALA A 23 35.72 -30.68 33.59
N GLY A 24 36.18 -29.50 33.19
CA GLY A 24 35.33 -28.35 32.99
C GLY A 24 34.38 -28.64 31.83
N CYS A 25 33.09 -28.79 32.14
CA CYS A 25 32.04 -28.85 31.12
C CYS A 25 32.18 -27.65 30.19
N LYS A 26 32.48 -27.89 28.91
CA LYS A 26 32.21 -26.92 27.85
C LYS A 26 30.71 -26.63 27.91
N LYS A 27 30.35 -25.48 28.47
CA LYS A 27 29.01 -24.94 28.34
C LYS A 27 28.86 -24.60 26.87
N ASP A 28 28.11 -25.41 26.13
CA ASP A 28 27.71 -25.06 24.78
C ASP A 28 27.01 -23.71 24.87
N ASN A 29 27.65 -22.66 24.36
CA ASN A 29 27.04 -21.34 24.20
C ASN A 29 26.02 -21.44 23.06
N VAL A 30 24.93 -22.17 23.29
CA VAL A 30 23.73 -22.05 22.49
C VAL A 30 23.15 -20.70 22.88
N SER A 31 23.46 -19.67 22.10
CA SER A 31 22.72 -18.41 22.18
C SER A 31 21.24 -18.76 21.99
N PRO A 32 20.33 -18.30 22.88
CA PRO A 32 18.90 -18.47 22.64
C PRO A 32 18.61 -17.95 21.24
N PRO A 33 17.82 -18.66 20.40
CA PRO A 33 17.40 -18.09 19.13
C PRO A 33 16.73 -16.75 19.44
N GLU A 34 17.20 -15.68 18.78
CA GLU A 34 16.54 -14.38 18.87
C GLU A 34 15.04 -14.59 18.63
N PRO A 35 14.15 -14.03 19.46
CA PRO A 35 12.73 -14.18 19.26
C PRO A 35 12.40 -13.66 17.87
N LYS A 36 11.94 -14.56 16.99
CA LYS A 36 11.53 -14.20 15.64
C LYS A 36 10.50 -13.07 15.77
N PRO A 37 10.68 -11.92 15.09
CA PRO A 37 9.72 -10.84 15.13
C PRO A 37 8.32 -11.38 14.85
N PRO A 38 7.28 -10.94 15.57
CA PRO A 38 5.93 -11.41 15.36
C PRO A 38 5.53 -11.19 13.90
N VAL A 39 5.03 -12.25 13.25
CA VAL A 39 4.50 -12.14 11.89
C VAL A 39 3.17 -11.40 11.98
N LEU A 40 3.13 -10.17 11.47
CA LEU A 40 1.92 -9.35 11.44
C LEU A 40 0.82 -10.01 10.61
N SER A 41 -0.43 -9.94 11.09
CA SER A 41 -1.59 -10.36 10.30
C SER A 41 -1.87 -9.38 9.17
N MET A 42 -2.68 -9.77 8.17
CA MET A 42 -3.10 -8.85 7.11
C MET A 42 -3.86 -7.63 7.66
N ASN A 43 -4.62 -7.80 8.74
CA ASN A 43 -5.31 -6.70 9.41
C ASN A 43 -4.33 -5.76 10.11
N ASP A 44 -3.25 -6.28 10.70
CA ASP A 44 -2.25 -5.45 11.37
C ASP A 44 -1.42 -4.66 10.37
N LEU A 45 -1.06 -5.29 9.24
CA LEU A 45 -0.39 -4.60 8.13
C LEU A 45 -1.26 -3.47 7.56
N TYR A 46 -2.54 -3.73 7.33
CA TYR A 46 -3.47 -2.72 6.82
C TYR A 46 -3.66 -1.56 7.80
N LYS A 47 -3.82 -1.85 9.10
CA LYS A 47 -3.89 -0.80 10.14
C LYS A 47 -2.62 0.03 10.21
N SER A 48 -1.46 -0.61 10.10
CA SER A 48 -0.17 0.08 10.11
C SER A 48 -0.05 1.04 8.92
N ALA A 49 -0.46 0.59 7.73
CA ALA A 49 -0.48 1.44 6.54
C ALA A 49 -1.40 2.67 6.69
N ILE A 50 -2.55 2.54 7.38
CA ILE A 50 -3.43 3.68 7.66
C ILE A 50 -2.72 4.68 8.58
N LEU A 51 -2.15 4.20 9.69
CA LEU A 51 -1.47 5.06 10.66
C LEU A 51 -0.28 5.79 10.07
N ASP A 52 0.44 5.12 9.18
CA ASP A 52 1.58 5.67 8.44
C ASP A 52 1.12 6.78 7.48
N ALA A 53 0.18 6.48 6.57
CA ALA A 53 -0.33 7.43 5.59
C ALA A 53 -1.04 8.67 6.18
N MET A 54 -1.52 8.59 7.43
CA MET A 54 -2.06 9.74 8.17
C MET A 54 -1.02 10.86 8.36
N VAL A 55 0.26 10.51 8.45
CA VAL A 55 1.37 11.46 8.51
C VAL A 55 1.96 11.57 7.10
N ALA A 56 1.65 12.66 6.40
CA ALA A 56 2.27 12.86 5.11
C ALA A 56 3.73 13.30 5.29
N ASP A 57 4.67 12.43 4.94
CA ASP A 57 6.10 12.71 4.97
C ASP A 57 6.59 13.15 3.58
N ASP A 58 7.33 14.26 3.54
CA ASP A 58 7.96 14.74 2.29
C ASP A 58 9.02 13.76 1.76
N ALA A 59 9.58 12.89 2.61
CA ALA A 59 10.51 11.84 2.22
C ALA A 59 9.86 10.73 1.35
N GLU A 60 8.54 10.56 1.45
CA GLU A 60 7.76 9.59 0.69
C GLU A 60 7.36 10.12 -0.69
N ARG A 61 7.62 11.41 -0.95
CA ARG A 61 7.32 12.03 -2.24
C ARG A 61 8.17 11.41 -3.35
N ILE A 62 7.50 10.97 -4.41
CA ILE A 62 8.12 10.45 -5.62
C ILE A 62 8.01 11.42 -6.81
N ASP A 63 8.89 11.26 -7.78
CA ASP A 63 8.91 11.95 -9.07
C ASP A 63 8.60 11.03 -10.27
N THR A 64 8.06 9.85 -9.96
CA THR A 64 7.75 8.78 -10.92
C THR A 64 6.25 8.56 -11.10
N LEU A 65 5.40 9.48 -10.64
CA LEU A 65 3.97 9.41 -10.96
C LEU A 65 3.80 9.41 -12.48
N TRP A 66 2.89 8.57 -12.95
CA TRP A 66 2.53 8.58 -14.35
C TRP A 66 1.72 9.85 -14.58
N ALA A 67 2.16 10.68 -15.52
CA ALA A 67 1.48 11.91 -15.88
C ALA A 67 0.52 11.63 -17.05
N LEU A 68 -0.71 12.16 -17.01
CA LEU A 68 -1.70 12.07 -18.09
C LEU A 68 -1.38 13.07 -19.20
N THR A 69 -0.32 12.78 -19.95
CA THR A 69 0.25 13.63 -20.99
C THR A 69 0.50 12.82 -22.26
N PRO A 70 0.48 13.42 -23.46
CA PRO A 70 0.78 12.72 -24.72
C PRO A 70 2.17 12.05 -24.73
N GLU A 71 3.13 12.59 -23.99
CA GLU A 71 4.51 12.09 -23.91
C GLU A 71 4.63 10.76 -23.14
N ASN A 72 3.64 10.45 -22.30
CA ASN A 72 3.58 9.18 -21.60
C ASN A 72 3.03 8.08 -22.52
N THR A 73 3.94 7.40 -23.23
CA THR A 73 3.62 6.35 -24.22
C THR A 73 2.99 5.08 -23.63
N SER A 74 2.94 4.95 -22.29
CA SER A 74 2.23 3.85 -21.63
C SER A 74 0.72 4.10 -21.51
N LEU A 75 0.26 5.33 -21.82
CA LEU A 75 -1.16 5.66 -21.87
C LEU A 75 -1.76 5.27 -23.21
N GLN A 76 -3.03 4.88 -23.17
CA GLN A 76 -3.83 4.71 -24.37
C GLN A 76 -4.82 5.87 -24.47
N TRP A 77 -4.90 6.46 -25.65
CA TRP A 77 -5.74 7.59 -25.95
C TRP A 77 -6.61 7.29 -27.17
N LYS A 78 -7.84 7.83 -27.18
CA LYS A 78 -8.66 7.87 -28.38
C LYS A 78 -9.52 9.14 -28.42
N THR A 79 -10.06 9.45 -29.59
CA THR A 79 -11.00 10.56 -29.76
C THR A 79 -12.42 10.05 -29.81
N ILE A 80 -13.31 10.61 -28.99
CA ILE A 80 -14.75 10.32 -29.03
C ILE A 80 -15.49 11.64 -29.15
N LYS A 81 -16.33 11.79 -30.19
CA LYS A 81 -17.09 13.02 -30.47
C LYS A 81 -16.21 14.30 -30.42
N GLY A 82 -15.00 14.22 -30.98
CA GLY A 82 -14.06 15.35 -31.06
C GLY A 82 -13.31 15.70 -29.77
N LYS A 83 -13.45 14.93 -28.69
CA LYS A 83 -12.72 15.13 -27.42
C LYS A 83 -11.73 14.00 -27.15
N PRO A 84 -10.59 14.27 -26.48
CA PRO A 84 -9.65 13.24 -26.07
C PRO A 84 -10.22 12.42 -24.91
N TYR A 85 -9.98 11.12 -24.93
CA TYR A 85 -10.28 10.20 -23.86
C TYR A 85 -9.06 9.33 -23.57
N VAL A 86 -8.74 9.16 -22.29
CA VAL A 86 -7.66 8.27 -21.82
C VAL A 86 -8.26 7.00 -21.22
N LEU A 87 -7.60 5.87 -21.44
CA LEU A 87 -8.00 4.60 -20.84
C LEU A 87 -7.57 4.55 -19.37
N MET A 88 -8.55 4.42 -18.49
CA MET A 88 -8.38 4.25 -17.04
C MET A 88 -9.02 2.93 -16.60
N ALA A 89 -8.71 2.46 -15.39
CA ALA A 89 -9.35 1.30 -14.80
C ALA A 89 -9.85 1.58 -13.38
N SER A 90 -11.00 1.01 -13.05
CA SER A 90 -11.53 0.97 -11.68
C SER A 90 -11.64 -0.48 -11.21
N PHE A 91 -11.25 -0.74 -9.97
CA PHE A 91 -11.48 -2.03 -9.32
C PHE A 91 -12.82 -1.97 -8.58
N MET A 92 -13.73 -2.88 -8.90
CA MET A 92 -15.15 -2.75 -8.59
C MET A 92 -15.83 -4.09 -8.33
N ARG A 93 -17.03 -4.04 -7.75
CA ARG A 93 -17.81 -5.21 -7.37
C ARG A 93 -18.96 -5.54 -8.32
N PHE A 94 -19.53 -4.55 -9.00
CA PHE A 94 -20.80 -4.66 -9.72
C PHE A 94 -20.61 -4.58 -11.25
N PRO A 95 -20.16 -5.66 -11.93
CA PRO A 95 -19.87 -5.67 -13.37
C PRO A 95 -21.04 -5.19 -14.24
N SER A 96 -22.28 -5.46 -13.82
CA SER A 96 -23.48 -5.01 -14.54
C SER A 96 -23.65 -3.49 -14.63
N SER A 97 -23.03 -2.72 -13.72
CA SER A 97 -23.01 -1.25 -13.80
C SER A 97 -22.08 -0.71 -14.89
N TYR A 98 -21.33 -1.59 -15.56
CA TYR A 98 -20.35 -1.26 -16.60
C TYR A 98 -20.60 -2.12 -17.85
N PRO A 99 -21.69 -1.86 -18.59
CA PRO A 99 -22.00 -2.57 -19.84
C PRO A 99 -20.92 -2.29 -20.91
N VAL A 100 -20.18 -3.33 -21.28
CA VAL A 100 -19.10 -3.25 -22.28
C VAL A 100 -19.64 -2.77 -23.63
N GLY A 101 -18.93 -1.81 -24.24
CA GLY A 101 -19.29 -1.23 -25.53
C GLY A 101 -20.27 -0.05 -25.45
N ASP A 102 -20.79 0.26 -24.25
CA ASP A 102 -21.74 1.35 -24.04
C ASP A 102 -21.13 2.50 -23.22
N SER A 103 -21.82 3.64 -23.24
CA SER A 103 -21.54 4.78 -22.39
C SER A 103 -22.33 4.72 -21.09
N ILE A 104 -21.69 5.13 -20.01
CA ILE A 104 -22.29 5.26 -18.68
C ILE A 104 -22.15 6.69 -18.18
N THR A 105 -23.00 7.06 -17.23
CA THR A 105 -22.80 8.25 -16.39
C THR A 105 -22.64 7.80 -14.95
N THR A 106 -21.58 8.24 -14.27
CA THR A 106 -21.33 7.89 -12.87
C THR A 106 -22.35 8.57 -11.94
N SER A 107 -23.38 7.83 -11.53
CA SER A 107 -24.45 8.33 -10.63
C SER A 107 -24.26 7.96 -9.16
N TRP A 108 -23.27 7.12 -8.86
CA TRP A 108 -22.95 6.61 -7.52
C TRP A 108 -21.88 7.43 -6.79
N GLY A 109 -21.62 8.66 -7.24
CA GLY A 109 -20.57 9.52 -6.72
C GLY A 109 -19.29 9.46 -7.56
N GLU A 110 -18.17 9.70 -6.90
CA GLU A 110 -16.85 9.65 -7.51
C GLU A 110 -16.35 8.22 -7.71
N SER A 111 -15.42 8.02 -8.65
CA SER A 111 -14.77 6.74 -8.88
C SER A 111 -13.26 6.87 -8.78
N TRP A 112 -12.64 6.02 -7.97
CA TRP A 112 -11.18 5.88 -7.95
C TRP A 112 -10.69 5.07 -9.14
N LEU A 113 -9.56 5.51 -9.69
CA LEU A 113 -9.00 5.02 -10.94
C LEU A 113 -7.49 4.92 -10.89
N PHE A 114 -6.96 4.00 -11.68
CA PHE A 114 -5.55 3.82 -11.96
C PHE A 114 -5.34 3.59 -13.46
N ILE A 115 -4.08 3.62 -13.91
CA ILE A 115 -3.76 3.34 -15.31
C ILE A 115 -3.64 1.81 -15.50
N PRO A 116 -4.44 1.19 -16.38
CA PRO A 116 -4.45 -0.26 -16.59
C PRO A 116 -3.06 -0.86 -16.82
N GLN A 117 -2.27 -0.21 -17.68
CA GLN A 117 -0.93 -0.67 -18.05
C GLN A 117 0.05 -0.61 -16.87
N GLN A 118 -0.08 0.37 -15.98
CA GLN A 118 0.76 0.48 -14.79
C GLN A 118 0.53 -0.71 -13.85
N MET A 119 -0.73 -1.10 -13.64
CA MET A 119 -1.05 -2.29 -12.84
C MET A 119 -0.47 -3.55 -13.46
N LYS A 120 -0.66 -3.75 -14.78
CA LYS A 120 -0.13 -4.92 -15.50
C LYS A 120 1.40 -4.97 -15.41
N ALA A 121 2.09 -3.84 -15.53
CA ALA A 121 3.55 -3.77 -15.36
C ALA A 121 4.00 -4.03 -13.92
N ARG A 122 3.26 -3.54 -12.92
CA ARG A 122 3.65 -3.60 -11.51
C ARG A 122 3.48 -4.98 -10.88
N ILE A 123 2.42 -5.71 -11.24
CA ILE A 123 2.07 -6.99 -10.61
C ILE A 123 1.70 -8.11 -11.59
N GLY A 124 1.52 -7.82 -12.88
CA GLY A 124 1.00 -8.80 -13.84
C GLY A 124 1.90 -10.03 -14.03
N SER A 125 3.23 -9.86 -14.01
CA SER A 125 4.18 -10.98 -14.11
C SER A 125 4.23 -11.86 -12.87
N SER A 126 3.68 -11.40 -11.74
CA SER A 126 3.68 -12.12 -10.47
C SER A 126 2.51 -13.10 -10.34
N PHE A 127 1.60 -13.13 -11.31
CA PHE A 127 0.40 -13.97 -11.26
C PHE A 127 0.49 -15.21 -12.13
N SER A 128 0.02 -16.33 -11.57
CA SER A 128 -0.25 -17.60 -12.23
C SER A 128 -1.74 -17.92 -12.16
N ALA A 129 -2.16 -19.03 -12.78
CA ALA A 129 -3.57 -19.46 -12.78
C ALA A 129 -4.15 -19.71 -11.37
N THR A 130 -3.30 -19.91 -10.35
CA THR A 130 -3.70 -20.19 -8.97
C THR A 130 -3.46 -19.02 -8.02
N SER A 131 -2.95 -17.88 -8.49
CA SER A 131 -2.64 -16.76 -7.62
C SER A 131 -3.89 -16.13 -7.01
N ASP A 132 -3.81 -15.79 -5.72
CA ASP A 132 -4.77 -14.90 -5.08
C ASP A 132 -4.59 -13.47 -5.62
N THR A 133 -5.31 -13.21 -6.72
CA THR A 133 -5.24 -11.95 -7.43
C THR A 133 -5.95 -10.84 -6.67
N THR A 134 -7.02 -11.17 -5.93
CA THR A 134 -7.83 -10.19 -5.21
C THR A 134 -7.04 -9.58 -4.06
N MET A 135 -6.41 -10.40 -3.20
CA MET A 135 -5.63 -9.88 -2.07
C MET A 135 -4.49 -8.98 -2.54
N ARG A 136 -3.77 -9.38 -3.59
CA ARG A 136 -2.65 -8.58 -4.10
C ARG A 136 -3.10 -7.26 -4.71
N ILE A 137 -4.25 -7.21 -5.40
CA ILE A 137 -4.81 -5.96 -5.90
C ILE A 137 -5.28 -5.08 -4.73
N CYS A 138 -5.93 -5.64 -3.71
CA CYS A 138 -6.33 -4.87 -2.53
C CYS A 138 -5.10 -4.24 -1.86
N GLN A 139 -4.02 -5.00 -1.71
CA GLN A 139 -2.74 -4.50 -1.24
C GLN A 139 -2.24 -3.33 -2.07
N LEU A 140 -2.13 -3.52 -3.39
CA LEU A 140 -1.56 -2.53 -4.29
C LEU A 140 -2.34 -1.22 -4.30
N LEU A 141 -3.66 -1.30 -4.19
CA LEU A 141 -4.56 -0.15 -4.30
C LEU A 141 -4.90 0.49 -2.95
N GLY A 142 -4.27 0.07 -1.84
CA GLY A 142 -4.59 0.61 -0.53
C GLY A 142 -6.01 0.26 -0.05
N LEU A 143 -6.57 -0.86 -0.49
CA LEU A 143 -7.90 -1.31 -0.08
C LEU A 143 -7.81 -2.29 1.09
N PRO A 144 -8.89 -2.45 1.87
CA PRO A 144 -8.94 -3.41 2.98
C PRO A 144 -8.56 -4.83 2.56
N PRO A 145 -8.06 -5.66 3.51
CA PRO A 145 -7.77 -7.06 3.25
C PRO A 145 -8.94 -7.76 2.58
N ALA A 146 -8.63 -8.55 1.54
CA ALA A 146 -9.65 -9.20 0.74
C ALA A 146 -10.56 -10.09 1.61
N ASN A 147 -11.87 -9.96 1.37
CA ASN A 147 -12.94 -10.68 2.03
C ASN A 147 -14.10 -10.90 1.05
N GLU A 148 -15.17 -11.56 1.49
CA GLU A 148 -16.36 -11.84 0.66
C GLU A 148 -17.04 -10.58 0.09
N ARG A 149 -16.78 -9.40 0.67
CA ARG A 149 -17.34 -8.12 0.23
C ARG A 149 -16.43 -7.35 -0.73
N SER A 150 -15.24 -7.86 -1.02
CA SER A 150 -14.26 -7.19 -1.86
C SER A 150 -14.72 -7.03 -3.30
N ASN A 151 -14.09 -6.07 -3.98
CA ASN A 151 -14.17 -5.94 -5.42
C ASN A 151 -13.63 -7.21 -6.08
N THR A 152 -14.16 -7.55 -7.27
CA THR A 152 -13.82 -8.81 -7.96
C THR A 152 -13.58 -8.63 -9.45
N HIS A 153 -13.87 -7.46 -9.98
CA HIS A 153 -13.75 -7.13 -11.40
C HIS A 153 -13.01 -5.83 -11.59
N ILE A 154 -12.28 -5.72 -12.69
CA ILE A 154 -11.70 -4.46 -13.17
C ILE A 154 -12.50 -4.03 -14.40
N ALA A 155 -12.97 -2.79 -14.38
CA ALA A 155 -13.55 -2.13 -15.54
C ALA A 155 -12.52 -1.17 -16.13
N GLU A 156 -12.10 -1.41 -17.37
CA GLU A 156 -11.34 -0.46 -18.17
C GLU A 156 -12.34 0.46 -18.89
N VAL A 157 -12.17 1.77 -18.70
CA VAL A 157 -13.11 2.80 -19.15
C VAL A 157 -12.35 3.96 -19.79
N TRP A 158 -12.89 4.47 -20.89
CA TRP A 158 -12.40 5.69 -21.55
C TRP A 158 -13.03 6.90 -20.88
N ILE A 159 -12.18 7.83 -20.43
CA ILE A 159 -12.60 9.02 -19.69
C ILE A 159 -12.00 10.27 -20.31
N ASN A 160 -12.79 11.34 -20.42
CA ASN A 160 -12.27 12.67 -20.74
C ASN A 160 -11.39 13.15 -19.56
N PRO A 161 -10.08 13.41 -19.76
CA PRO A 161 -9.17 13.80 -18.69
C PRO A 161 -9.58 15.08 -17.95
N GLU A 162 -10.39 15.97 -18.55
CA GLU A 162 -10.93 17.16 -17.88
C GLU A 162 -11.84 16.82 -16.68
N ARG A 163 -12.36 15.58 -16.64
CA ARG A 163 -13.19 15.07 -15.54
C ARG A 163 -12.37 14.38 -14.45
N LEU A 164 -11.05 14.30 -14.60
CA LEU A 164 -10.15 13.70 -13.63
C LEU A 164 -9.46 14.76 -12.77
N TYR A 165 -9.18 14.40 -11.53
CA TYR A 165 -8.15 15.04 -10.72
C TYR A 165 -7.26 14.00 -10.06
N ARG A 166 -6.05 14.40 -9.69
CA ARG A 166 -5.17 13.62 -8.82
C ARG A 166 -5.65 13.81 -7.37
N PRO A 167 -5.92 12.75 -6.60
CA PRO A 167 -6.32 12.85 -5.19
C PRO A 167 -5.08 13.12 -4.32
N ALA A 168 -4.51 14.30 -4.47
CA ALA A 168 -3.33 14.76 -3.77
C ALA A 168 -3.48 16.24 -3.42
N GLY A 169 -2.57 16.79 -2.63
CA GLY A 169 -2.59 18.22 -2.33
C GLY A 169 -2.49 19.09 -3.60
N SER A 170 -1.85 18.60 -4.66
CA SER A 170 -2.00 19.12 -6.02
C SER A 170 -2.92 18.24 -6.87
N ARG A 171 -4.00 18.81 -7.39
CA ARG A 171 -4.99 18.11 -8.25
C ARG A 171 -4.51 17.78 -9.66
N VAL A 172 -3.33 18.27 -10.04
CA VAL A 172 -2.85 18.27 -11.43
C VAL A 172 -2.47 16.85 -11.86
N ILE A 173 -3.11 16.37 -12.93
CA ILE A 173 -2.92 15.02 -13.48
C ILE A 173 -1.74 14.92 -14.46
N THR A 174 -1.20 16.06 -14.92
CA THR A 174 -0.13 16.14 -15.92
C THR A 174 1.27 16.21 -15.31
N THR A 175 1.41 16.10 -13.99
CA THR A 175 2.70 16.12 -13.28
C THR A 175 3.14 14.71 -12.88
N LYS A 176 4.46 14.54 -12.73
CA LYS A 176 5.10 13.32 -12.21
C LYS A 176 5.35 13.34 -10.70
N THR A 177 5.07 14.46 -10.06
CA THR A 177 5.14 14.69 -8.61
C THR A 177 3.81 15.25 -8.12
N ALA A 178 3.53 15.08 -6.84
CA ALA A 178 2.48 15.81 -6.14
C ALA A 178 2.94 16.17 -4.72
N THR A 179 2.27 17.14 -4.12
CA THR A 179 2.50 17.54 -2.72
C THR A 179 1.35 17.02 -1.86
N ALA A 180 1.63 16.66 -0.61
CA ALA A 180 0.58 16.27 0.32
C ALA A 180 -0.23 17.46 0.84
N ALA A 181 0.41 18.61 1.02
CA ALA A 181 -0.28 19.85 1.39
C ALA A 181 -1.13 20.36 0.24
N LEU A 182 -2.37 20.74 0.57
CA LEU A 182 -3.32 21.32 -0.38
C LEU A 182 -2.74 22.59 -1.01
N SER A 183 -2.76 22.64 -2.33
CA SER A 183 -2.30 23.80 -3.09
C SER A 183 -3.24 24.97 -2.90
N ASN A 184 -2.69 26.16 -2.59
CA ASN A 184 -3.43 27.42 -2.44
C ASN A 184 -4.18 27.84 -3.71
N ASN A 185 -3.82 27.30 -4.87
CA ASN A 185 -4.46 27.60 -6.16
C ASN A 185 -5.58 26.61 -6.51
N SER A 186 -5.98 25.75 -5.56
CA SER A 186 -7.05 24.78 -5.79
C SER A 186 -8.42 25.47 -5.83
N PRO A 187 -9.32 25.08 -6.76
CA PRO A 187 -10.70 25.52 -6.72
C PRO A 187 -11.37 25.11 -5.42
N GLU A 188 -12.29 25.93 -4.90
CA GLU A 188 -12.99 25.68 -3.63
C GLU A 188 -13.66 24.30 -3.58
N SER A 189 -14.25 23.84 -4.69
CA SER A 189 -14.85 22.51 -4.77
C SER A 189 -13.85 21.38 -4.54
N PHE A 190 -12.61 21.52 -5.03
CA PHE A 190 -11.55 20.56 -4.79
C PHE A 190 -11.01 20.66 -3.36
N SER A 191 -10.82 21.87 -2.84
CA SER A 191 -10.39 22.11 -1.46
C SER A 191 -11.36 21.49 -0.44
N SER A 192 -12.66 21.73 -0.63
CA SER A 192 -13.73 21.13 0.16
C SER A 192 -13.75 19.60 0.04
N TRP A 193 -13.63 19.06 -1.19
CA TRP A 193 -13.52 17.62 -1.39
C TRP A 193 -12.31 17.03 -0.66
N PHE A 194 -11.13 17.62 -0.82
CA PHE A 194 -9.87 17.13 -0.24
C PHE A 194 -9.95 17.08 1.29
N ASN A 195 -10.44 18.15 1.92
CA ASN A 195 -10.59 18.21 3.38
C ASN A 195 -11.63 17.21 3.90
N ASN A 196 -12.77 17.07 3.21
CA ASN A 196 -13.77 16.06 3.55
C ASN A 196 -13.20 14.63 3.37
N TYR A 197 -12.35 14.42 2.36
CA TYR A 197 -11.73 13.13 2.13
C TYR A 197 -10.69 12.77 3.20
N ILE A 198 -9.98 13.75 3.79
CA ILE A 198 -9.13 13.51 4.98
C ILE A 198 -9.97 12.93 6.12
N VAL A 199 -11.11 13.57 6.41
CA VAL A 199 -12.02 13.09 7.46
C VAL A 199 -12.55 11.71 7.12
N PHE A 200 -12.98 11.50 5.88
CA PHE A 200 -13.47 10.20 5.43
C PHE A 200 -12.40 9.12 5.56
N ALA A 201 -11.17 9.37 5.09
CA ALA A 201 -10.10 8.39 5.04
C ALA A 201 -9.64 7.97 6.44
N TYR A 202 -9.51 8.90 7.41
CA TYR A 202 -8.83 8.59 8.68
C TYR A 202 -9.67 8.77 9.95
N TYR A 203 -10.68 9.64 9.92
CA TYR A 203 -11.29 10.15 11.16
C TYR A 203 -12.80 9.90 11.28
N ARG A 204 -13.46 9.42 10.22
CA ARG A 204 -14.88 9.13 10.26
C ARG A 204 -15.17 8.01 11.27
N THR A 205 -16.32 8.11 11.93
CA THR A 205 -16.85 7.03 12.76
C THR A 205 -17.11 5.80 11.87
N LEU A 206 -16.59 4.65 12.30
CA LEU A 206 -16.88 3.36 11.68
C LEU A 206 -18.09 2.75 12.39
N SER A 207 -19.18 2.57 11.66
CA SER A 207 -20.47 2.16 12.24
C SER A 207 -20.70 0.65 12.16
N ALA A 208 -20.04 -0.01 11.20
CA ALA A 208 -20.04 -1.46 11.06
C ALA A 208 -18.62 -2.01 11.18
N THR A 209 -18.50 -3.29 11.58
CA THR A 209 -17.23 -4.03 11.61
C THR A 209 -16.62 -4.22 10.21
N THR A 210 -17.40 -3.96 9.17
CA THR A 210 -16.97 -4.02 7.76
C THR A 210 -16.56 -2.65 7.20
N ASP A 211 -16.64 -1.59 8.00
CA ASP A 211 -16.19 -0.26 7.60
C ASP A 211 -14.69 -0.12 7.89
N TYR A 212 -13.98 0.59 7.02
CA TYR A 212 -12.53 0.76 7.13
C TYR A 212 -12.12 2.20 6.87
N HIS A 213 -11.15 2.68 7.64
CA HIS A 213 -10.29 3.78 7.21
C HIS A 213 -9.41 3.35 6.03
N TYR A 214 -8.80 4.31 5.34
CA TYR A 214 -8.02 4.07 4.12
C TYR A 214 -6.62 4.70 4.23
N PRO A 215 -5.55 4.00 3.81
CA PRO A 215 -4.19 4.52 3.75
C PRO A 215 -4.01 5.44 2.54
N TRP A 216 -4.74 6.55 2.51
CA TRP A 216 -4.62 7.54 1.44
C TRP A 216 -3.32 8.34 1.64
N THR A 217 -2.46 8.42 0.63
CA THR A 217 -1.13 9.04 0.83
C THR A 217 -1.18 10.56 0.73
N ARG A 218 -2.19 11.10 0.01
CA ARG A 218 -2.24 12.49 -0.49
C ARG A 218 -1.05 12.86 -1.40
N LEU A 219 -0.21 11.90 -1.78
CA LEU A 219 0.95 12.07 -2.64
C LEU A 219 0.69 11.62 -4.09
N GLY A 220 -0.55 11.22 -4.39
CA GLY A 220 -1.00 10.91 -5.74
C GLY A 220 -0.68 9.50 -6.21
N TYR A 221 -0.27 8.63 -5.29
CA TYR A 221 -0.17 7.18 -5.48
C TYR A 221 -0.92 6.41 -4.38
N THR A 222 -1.42 5.23 -4.72
CA THR A 222 -2.05 4.31 -3.76
C THR A 222 -1.01 3.70 -2.82
N TYR A 223 -1.35 3.48 -1.55
CA TYR A 223 -0.46 2.81 -0.61
C TYR A 223 -0.47 1.28 -0.81
N ASP A 224 0.67 0.69 -1.18
CA ASP A 224 0.89 -0.75 -1.32
C ASP A 224 1.30 -1.38 0.01
N TRP A 225 0.33 -1.88 0.77
CA TRP A 225 0.56 -2.46 2.10
C TRP A 225 0.99 -3.94 2.08
N ALA A 226 1.34 -4.48 0.91
CA ALA A 226 1.82 -5.86 0.81
C ALA A 226 3.08 -6.07 1.68
N PRO A 227 3.19 -7.21 2.40
CA PRO A 227 4.38 -7.50 3.19
C PRO A 227 5.64 -7.40 2.33
N LYS A 228 6.64 -6.63 2.80
CA LYS A 228 7.93 -6.41 2.12
C LYS A 228 7.87 -5.66 0.78
N ALA A 229 6.70 -5.15 0.39
CA ALA A 229 6.63 -4.20 -0.72
C ALA A 229 7.12 -2.82 -0.25
N LYS A 230 7.52 -1.99 -1.21
CA LYS A 230 7.56 -0.54 -0.99
C LYS A 230 6.12 -0.05 -0.94
N GLU A 231 5.81 0.89 -0.06
CA GLU A 231 4.48 1.51 0.07
C GLU A 231 3.99 2.18 -1.22
N VAL A 232 4.89 2.52 -2.14
CA VAL A 232 4.52 3.13 -3.41
C VAL A 232 3.80 2.13 -4.31
N GLY A 233 2.49 2.31 -4.42
CA GLY A 233 1.60 1.57 -5.32
C GLY A 233 1.52 2.18 -6.72
N LEU A 234 0.29 2.46 -7.19
CA LEU A 234 0.01 2.98 -8.52
C LEU A 234 -0.30 4.46 -8.47
N SER A 235 -0.06 5.18 -9.56
CA SER A 235 -0.57 6.54 -9.70
C SER A 235 -2.10 6.52 -9.70
N GLU A 236 -2.71 7.27 -8.79
CA GLU A 236 -4.15 7.29 -8.59
C GLU A 236 -4.79 8.57 -9.14
N TYR A 237 -6.07 8.42 -9.50
CA TYR A 237 -6.91 9.45 -10.08
C TYR A 237 -8.32 9.27 -9.55
N VAL A 238 -9.06 10.37 -9.52
CA VAL A 238 -10.48 10.36 -9.20
C VAL A 238 -11.25 10.94 -10.36
N LEU A 239 -12.27 10.20 -10.79
CA LEU A 239 -13.30 10.69 -11.70
C LEU A 239 -14.36 11.42 -10.89
N GLN A 240 -14.59 12.68 -11.26
CA GLN A 240 -15.64 13.51 -10.70
C GLN A 240 -17.02 12.84 -10.83
N PRO A 241 -17.95 13.07 -9.91
CA PRO A 241 -19.32 12.57 -10.02
C PRO A 241 -20.01 13.09 -11.28
N SER A 242 -21.08 12.39 -11.69
CA SER A 242 -21.89 12.76 -12.85
C SER A 242 -21.06 12.91 -14.13
N SER A 243 -20.05 12.07 -14.30
CA SER A 243 -19.16 12.09 -15.47
C SER A 243 -19.51 10.97 -16.43
N GLY A 244 -19.47 11.28 -17.73
CA GLY A 244 -19.61 10.30 -18.79
C GLY A 244 -18.32 9.49 -18.98
N ALA A 245 -18.47 8.18 -19.13
CA ALA A 245 -17.37 7.26 -19.47
C ALA A 245 -17.85 6.24 -20.51
N TRP A 246 -16.93 5.70 -21.31
CA TRP A 246 -17.23 4.59 -22.23
C TRP A 246 -16.58 3.31 -21.73
N VAL A 247 -17.33 2.25 -21.59
CA VAL A 247 -16.82 0.99 -21.04
C VAL A 247 -16.14 0.19 -22.15
N GLU A 248 -14.82 0.01 -22.02
CA GLU A 248 -14.02 -0.76 -22.98
C GLU A 248 -14.06 -2.24 -22.67
N LYS A 249 -13.82 -2.59 -21.40
CA LYS A 249 -13.63 -3.98 -21.00
C LYS A 249 -13.99 -4.14 -19.53
N VAL A 250 -14.63 -5.26 -19.21
CA VAL A 250 -14.82 -5.70 -17.83
C VAL A 250 -14.21 -7.09 -17.70
N SER A 251 -13.44 -7.31 -16.64
CA SER A 251 -12.74 -8.58 -16.43
C SER A 251 -12.71 -8.95 -14.97
N LYS A 252 -13.06 -10.20 -14.65
CA LYS A 252 -12.80 -10.76 -13.33
C LYS A 252 -11.29 -10.79 -13.09
N VAL A 253 -10.85 -10.43 -11.90
CA VAL A 253 -9.41 -10.20 -11.60
C VAL A 253 -8.50 -11.37 -11.99
N GLY A 254 -8.90 -12.62 -11.74
CA GLY A 254 -8.12 -13.81 -12.13
C GLY A 254 -7.94 -14.02 -13.64
N ASN A 255 -8.70 -13.30 -14.47
CA ASN A 255 -8.55 -13.30 -15.93
C ASN A 255 -7.89 -12.01 -16.46
N TYR A 256 -7.74 -10.98 -15.62
CA TYR A 256 -7.30 -9.65 -16.06
C TYR A 256 -5.85 -9.61 -16.54
N PHE A 257 -5.00 -10.47 -15.97
CA PHE A 257 -3.56 -10.55 -16.27
C PHE A 257 -3.21 -11.68 -17.24
N LYS A 258 -4.19 -12.44 -17.73
CA LYS A 258 -3.95 -13.47 -18.75
C LYS A 258 -3.58 -12.79 -20.06
N LYS A 259 -2.53 -13.29 -20.70
CA LYS A 259 -2.08 -12.85 -22.03
C LYS A 259 -3.07 -13.29 -23.10
#